data_AF-A0A520IGG4-F1
#
_entry.id   AF-A0A520IGG4-F1
#
_cell.length_a   1.000
_cell.length_b   1.000
_cell.length_c   1.000
_cell.angle_alpha   90.00
_cell.angle_beta   90.00
_cell.angle_gamma   90.00
#
_symmetry.space_group_name_H-M   'P 1'
#
loop_
_entity.id
_entity.type
_entity.pdbx_description
1 polymer ?
#
loop_
_entity_poly.entity_id
_entity_poly.type
_entity_poly.pdbx_seq_one_letter_code
_entity_poly.pdbx_strand_id
1 'polypeptide(L)'
;MINPDSTTAVAGQRYTLEKELWTVPAGAISTNITVKLKRTPDLQETMKAVGLRLVATQDFSLSFPEWDAIPEYSAGVVVPEFDASLHTLRLNDIMVRPVVWSGSIQAGNRESGLFGVFSRQKMDFLSQYLGLKYEDFASTVTMPMARQLLIGSDATAILVRLKDAGTPVLEADGRLMWMGSVPWTSYIGVPYTP
;
A
#
# COMPACT_ATOMS: atom_id res chain seq x y z
N MET A 1 24.17 -6.90 8.80
CA MET A 1 24.33 -5.42 8.83
C MET A 1 23.38 -4.78 7.83
N ILE A 2 23.15 -3.46 7.91
CA ILE A 2 22.39 -2.71 6.89
C ILE A 2 23.29 -2.45 5.68
N ASN A 3 22.76 -2.66 4.48
CA ASN A 3 23.42 -2.26 3.24
C ASN A 3 22.98 -0.84 2.84
N PRO A 4 23.85 0.19 2.90
CA PRO A 4 23.45 1.55 2.54
C PRO A 4 23.02 1.67 1.08
N ASP A 5 23.67 0.95 0.17
CA ASP A 5 23.46 1.09 -1.28
C ASP A 5 22.08 0.60 -1.75
N SER A 6 21.48 -0.36 -1.02
CA SER A 6 20.12 -0.85 -1.28
C SER A 6 19.09 -0.36 -0.25
N THR A 7 19.48 0.54 0.66
CA THR A 7 18.60 1.10 1.69
C THR A 7 18.22 2.54 1.37
N THR A 8 16.95 2.75 1.01
CA THR A 8 16.36 4.09 0.87
C THR A 8 15.50 4.49 2.07
N ALA A 9 15.21 3.55 2.98
CA ALA A 9 14.51 3.80 4.22
C ALA A 9 15.46 4.34 5.31
N VAL A 10 14.97 5.26 6.15
CA VAL A 10 15.79 5.86 7.23
C VAL A 10 15.63 5.03 8.50
N ALA A 11 16.75 4.61 9.11
CA ALA A 11 16.78 3.86 10.37
C ALA A 11 16.15 4.67 11.51
N GLY A 12 15.45 4.00 12.43
CA GLY A 12 14.75 4.62 13.55
C GLY A 12 13.41 5.28 13.17
N GLN A 13 13.29 5.79 11.93
CA GLN A 13 12.06 6.40 11.42
C GLN A 13 11.15 5.39 10.70
N ARG A 14 11.70 4.62 9.77
CA ARG A 14 10.94 3.69 8.90
C ARG A 14 11.15 2.22 9.23
N TYR A 15 12.28 1.90 9.86
CA TYR A 15 12.53 0.57 10.40
C TYR A 15 13.43 0.61 11.64
N THR A 16 13.38 -0.44 12.44
CA THR A 16 14.33 -0.68 13.54
C THR A 16 14.75 -2.14 13.55
N LEU A 17 16.05 -2.37 13.74
CA LEU A 17 16.62 -3.67 14.07
C LEU A 17 16.81 -3.74 15.59
N GLU A 18 16.46 -4.86 16.20
CA GLU A 18 16.59 -5.05 17.66
C GLU A 18 18.04 -5.31 18.09
N LYS A 19 18.84 -5.85 17.17
CA LYS A 19 20.26 -6.19 17.34
C LYS A 19 20.94 -6.26 15.98
N GLU A 20 22.26 -6.30 15.96
CA GLU A 20 23.06 -6.40 14.72
C GLU A 20 23.66 -7.80 14.52
N LEU A 21 23.67 -8.61 15.58
CA LEU A 21 24.20 -9.97 15.61
C LEU A 21 23.09 -10.95 15.96
N TRP A 22 23.01 -12.03 15.18
CA TRP A 22 22.10 -13.15 15.42
C TRP A 22 22.91 -14.42 15.57
N THR A 23 22.48 -15.26 16.50
CA THR A 23 23.09 -16.56 16.79
C THR A 23 22.21 -17.65 16.21
N VAL A 24 22.84 -18.63 15.55
CA VAL A 24 22.22 -19.90 15.19
C VAL A 24 22.46 -20.86 16.36
N PRO A 25 21.42 -21.34 17.06
CA PRO A 25 21.59 -22.28 18.17
C PRO A 25 22.26 -23.57 17.74
N ALA A 26 22.93 -24.26 18.68
CA ALA A 26 23.55 -25.55 18.41
C ALA A 26 22.50 -26.57 17.91
N GLY A 27 22.84 -27.28 16.82
CA GLY A 27 21.94 -28.24 16.17
C GLY A 27 20.86 -27.60 15.28
N ALA A 28 20.76 -26.28 15.23
CA ALA A 28 19.86 -25.59 14.30
C ALA A 28 20.57 -25.26 12.98
N ILE A 29 19.80 -25.18 11.90
CA ILE A 29 20.27 -24.82 10.56
C ILE A 29 19.83 -23.42 10.12
N SER A 30 19.07 -22.71 10.95
CA SER A 30 18.53 -21.39 10.65
C SER A 30 18.28 -20.56 11.91
N THR A 31 18.11 -19.25 11.73
CA THR A 31 17.70 -18.30 12.77
C THR A 31 16.80 -17.24 12.16
N ASN A 32 15.95 -16.62 12.98
CA ASN A 32 15.01 -15.59 12.51
C ASN A 32 15.53 -14.19 12.81
N ILE A 33 15.51 -13.34 11.77
CA ILE A 33 15.88 -11.93 11.86
C ILE A 33 14.59 -11.11 11.94
N THR A 34 14.32 -10.53 13.10
CA THR A 34 13.16 -9.65 13.30
C THR A 34 13.49 -8.22 12.87
N VAL A 35 12.74 -7.72 11.88
CA VAL A 35 12.79 -6.32 11.44
C VAL A 35 11.45 -5.67 11.74
N LYS A 36 11.44 -4.61 12.54
CA LYS A 36 10.23 -3.83 12.81
C LYS A 36 10.10 -2.73 11.78
N LEU A 37 8.99 -2.73 11.05
CA LEU A 37 8.68 -1.76 10.00
C LEU A 37 7.67 -0.75 10.53
N LYS A 38 7.90 0.53 10.28
CA LYS A 38 7.06 1.63 10.78
C LYS A 38 6.27 2.24 9.63
N ARG A 39 4.94 2.27 9.75
CA ARG A 39 4.07 3.03 8.84
C ARG A 39 4.35 4.52 8.99
N THR A 40 4.59 5.19 7.87
CA THR A 40 4.86 6.63 7.78
C THR A 40 4.11 7.19 6.56
N PRO A 41 3.67 8.47 6.58
CA PRO A 41 2.85 9.03 5.50
C PRO A 41 3.49 8.91 4.12
N ASP A 42 4.81 9.06 4.01
CA ASP A 42 5.53 8.99 2.73
C ASP A 42 5.49 7.60 2.06
N LEU A 43 5.23 6.54 2.83
CA LEU A 43 5.03 5.18 2.29
C LEU A 43 3.72 5.03 1.54
N GLN A 44 2.77 5.97 1.69
CA GLN A 44 1.52 5.99 0.92
C GLN A 44 1.72 6.49 -0.52
N GLU A 45 2.85 7.15 -0.79
CA GLU A 45 3.17 7.74 -2.09
C GLU A 45 4.33 7.03 -2.78
N THR A 46 5.35 6.61 -2.00
CA THR A 46 6.59 6.06 -2.56
C THR A 46 7.01 4.77 -1.88
N MET A 47 7.50 3.82 -2.68
CA MET A 47 8.15 2.62 -2.16
C MET A 47 9.53 2.98 -1.59
N LYS A 48 9.87 2.38 -0.44
CA LYS A 48 11.21 2.43 0.16
C LYS A 48 11.80 1.02 0.28
N ALA A 49 13.11 0.95 0.43
CA ALA A 49 13.84 -0.30 0.53
C ALA A 49 14.70 -0.33 1.80
N VAL A 50 14.80 -1.50 2.43
CA VAL A 50 15.76 -1.81 3.48
C VAL A 50 16.64 -2.95 2.97
N GLY A 51 17.92 -2.63 2.76
CA GLY A 51 18.96 -3.58 2.41
C GLY A 51 19.54 -4.23 3.66
N LEU A 52 19.52 -5.55 3.70
CA LEU A 52 20.19 -6.37 4.69
C LEU A 52 21.36 -7.08 4.02
N ARG A 53 22.52 -7.05 4.67
CA ARG A 53 23.73 -7.76 4.24
C ARG A 53 24.15 -8.78 5.27
N LEU A 54 24.36 -10.02 4.83
CA LEU A 54 25.04 -11.04 5.61
C LEU A 54 26.53 -10.72 5.65
N VAL A 55 27.11 -10.76 6.85
CA VAL A 55 28.52 -10.45 7.08
C VAL A 55 29.14 -11.66 7.71
N ALA A 56 30.24 -12.13 7.13
CA ALA A 56 30.95 -13.28 7.64
C ALA A 56 31.43 -13.04 9.07
N THR A 57 31.33 -14.05 9.91
CA THR A 57 31.89 -14.10 11.25
C THR A 57 32.96 -15.19 11.32
N GLN A 58 33.55 -15.39 12.49
CA GLN A 58 34.46 -16.51 12.72
C GLN A 58 33.79 -17.88 12.51
N ASP A 59 32.48 -17.96 12.75
CA ASP A 59 31.72 -19.22 12.73
C ASP A 59 30.95 -19.46 11.43
N PHE A 60 30.60 -18.38 10.70
CA PHE A 60 29.76 -18.45 9.51
C PHE A 60 30.32 -17.61 8.37
N SER A 61 30.34 -18.18 7.17
CA SER A 61 30.60 -17.48 5.92
C SER A 61 29.71 -18.05 4.81
N LEU A 62 29.51 -17.28 3.74
CA LEU A 62 28.79 -17.75 2.55
C LEU A 62 29.73 -18.60 1.70
N SER A 63 29.31 -19.82 1.37
CA SER A 63 30.06 -20.67 0.43
C SER A 63 30.13 -20.08 -0.98
N PHE A 64 29.09 -19.34 -1.38
CA PHE A 64 28.97 -18.68 -2.68
C PHE A 64 28.42 -17.26 -2.44
N PRO A 65 29.30 -16.24 -2.31
CA PRO A 65 28.86 -14.86 -2.09
C PRO A 65 28.31 -14.22 -3.37
N GLU A 66 28.79 -14.66 -4.54
CA GLU A 66 28.31 -14.25 -5.86
C GLU A 66 27.71 -15.46 -6.57
N TRP A 67 26.62 -15.23 -7.28
CA TRP A 67 25.98 -16.23 -8.12
C TRP A 67 25.93 -15.73 -9.55
N ASP A 68 26.42 -16.56 -10.47
CA ASP A 68 26.34 -16.33 -11.91
C ASP A 68 25.29 -17.23 -12.54
N ALA A 69 24.56 -16.68 -13.52
CA ALA A 69 23.64 -17.46 -14.31
C ALA A 69 24.36 -18.56 -15.09
N ILE A 70 23.86 -19.79 -14.97
CA ILE A 70 24.33 -20.92 -15.77
C ILE A 70 23.95 -20.66 -17.24
N PRO A 71 24.92 -20.51 -18.17
CA PRO A 71 24.66 -20.10 -19.55
C PRO A 71 23.64 -20.97 -20.28
N GLU A 72 23.58 -22.26 -19.95
CA GLU A 72 22.70 -23.25 -20.57
C GLU A 72 21.25 -23.21 -20.07
N TYR A 73 20.97 -22.48 -18.97
CA TYR A 73 19.64 -22.35 -18.38
C TYR A 73 18.98 -21.01 -18.76
N SER A 74 18.38 -20.94 -19.94
CA SER A 74 17.73 -19.73 -20.48
C SER A 74 16.21 -19.66 -20.23
N ALA A 75 15.67 -20.50 -19.35
CA ALA A 75 14.24 -20.57 -19.09
C ALA A 75 13.83 -19.63 -17.94
N GLY A 76 12.85 -18.77 -18.19
CA GLY A 76 12.32 -17.84 -17.19
C GLY A 76 13.12 -16.53 -17.06
N VAL A 77 13.06 -15.90 -15.89
CA VAL A 77 13.82 -14.68 -15.60
C VAL A 77 15.24 -15.08 -15.20
N VAL A 78 16.19 -14.87 -16.10
CA VAL A 78 17.62 -15.08 -15.83
C VAL A 78 18.19 -13.82 -15.20
N VAL A 79 18.71 -13.93 -13.97
CA VAL A 79 19.46 -12.86 -13.30
C VAL A 79 20.93 -13.12 -13.59
N PRO A 80 21.63 -12.30 -14.40
CA PRO A 80 22.98 -12.64 -14.86
C PRO A 80 23.98 -12.85 -13.73
N GLU A 81 23.91 -12.00 -12.72
CA GLU A 81 24.78 -12.00 -11.55
C GLU A 81 24.02 -11.42 -10.36
N PHE A 82 24.17 -11.99 -9.16
CA PHE A 82 23.70 -11.34 -7.93
C PHE A 82 24.56 -11.67 -6.69
N ASP A 83 24.71 -10.69 -5.80
CA ASP A 83 25.35 -10.87 -4.48
C ASP A 83 24.36 -11.57 -3.53
N ALA A 84 24.65 -12.82 -3.20
CA ALA A 84 23.84 -13.67 -2.32
C ALA A 84 23.86 -13.22 -0.86
N SER A 85 24.78 -12.32 -0.47
CA SER A 85 24.77 -11.69 0.85
C SER A 85 23.67 -10.64 0.99
N LEU A 86 23.16 -10.09 -0.12
CA LEU A 86 22.23 -8.97 -0.13
C LEU A 86 20.78 -9.41 -0.20
N HIS A 87 19.99 -8.93 0.75
CA HIS A 87 18.55 -9.16 0.84
C HIS A 87 17.86 -7.80 0.92
N THR A 88 16.86 -7.56 0.07
CA THR A 88 16.15 -6.27 0.04
C THR A 88 14.70 -6.44 0.43
N LEU A 89 14.30 -5.78 1.52
CA LEU A 89 12.90 -5.66 1.92
C LEU A 89 12.30 -4.42 1.29
N ARG A 90 11.22 -4.57 0.52
CA ARG A 90 10.49 -3.45 -0.11
C ARG A 90 9.28 -3.08 0.71
N LEU A 91 9.13 -1.80 1.01
CA LEU A 91 8.15 -1.22 1.92
C LEU A 91 7.29 -0.23 1.15
N ASN A 92 5.98 -0.40 1.22
CA ASN A 92 5.01 0.62 0.82
C ASN A 92 3.70 0.40 1.57
N ASP A 93 2.92 1.46 1.66
CA ASP A 93 1.52 1.47 2.10
C ASP A 93 0.69 2.17 1.02
N ILE A 94 0.98 1.88 -0.25
CA ILE A 94 0.27 2.47 -1.37
C ILE A 94 -1.04 1.71 -1.52
N MET A 95 -2.15 2.43 -1.44
CA MET A 95 -3.46 1.87 -1.73
C MET A 95 -3.81 2.19 -3.18
N VAL A 96 -3.85 1.16 -4.01
CA VAL A 96 -4.26 1.29 -5.42
C VAL A 96 -5.78 1.12 -5.53
N ARG A 97 -6.35 1.51 -6.67
CA ARG A 97 -7.77 1.25 -6.95
C ARG A 97 -8.02 -0.27 -6.92
N PRO A 98 -9.02 -0.75 -6.15
CA PRO A 98 -9.31 -2.18 -6.11
C PRO A 98 -9.90 -2.64 -7.45
N VAL A 99 -9.83 -3.97 -7.68
CA VAL A 99 -10.28 -4.62 -8.93
C VAL A 99 -11.70 -4.21 -9.28
N VAL A 100 -12.60 -4.27 -8.30
CA VAL A 100 -13.97 -3.81 -8.47
C VAL A 100 -14.11 -2.45 -7.83
N TRP A 101 -14.08 -1.40 -8.64
CA TRP A 101 -14.41 -0.05 -8.19
C TRP A 101 -15.23 0.65 -9.26
N SER A 102 -16.53 0.84 -9.00
CA SER A 102 -17.44 1.49 -9.93
C SER A 102 -17.39 2.99 -9.78
N GLY A 103 -16.34 3.61 -10.29
CA GLY A 103 -16.18 5.05 -10.25
C GLY A 103 -15.14 5.53 -11.25
N SER A 104 -15.31 6.77 -11.70
CA SER A 104 -14.51 7.34 -12.77
C SER A 104 -14.55 8.87 -12.72
N ILE A 105 -13.76 9.46 -13.62
CA ILE A 105 -13.80 10.88 -13.92
C ILE A 105 -14.39 11.07 -15.31
N GLN A 106 -15.25 12.07 -15.46
CA GLN A 106 -15.79 12.52 -16.75
C GLN A 106 -15.04 13.78 -17.24
N ALA A 107 -15.37 14.22 -18.46
CA ALA A 107 -14.85 15.45 -19.04
C ALA A 107 -14.98 16.64 -18.08
N GLY A 108 -13.97 17.49 -18.05
CA GLY A 108 -13.90 18.63 -17.13
C GLY A 108 -13.54 18.23 -15.68
N ASN A 109 -12.91 17.07 -15.47
CA ASN A 109 -12.50 16.56 -14.16
C ASN A 109 -13.64 16.28 -13.16
N ARG A 110 -14.84 15.98 -13.67
CA ARG A 110 -16.03 15.73 -12.85
C ARG A 110 -16.08 14.30 -12.32
N GLU A 111 -16.37 14.14 -11.04
CA GLU A 111 -16.63 12.85 -10.41
C GLU A 111 -17.86 12.12 -11.02
N SER A 112 -17.78 10.79 -11.13
CA SER A 112 -18.83 9.97 -11.75
C SER A 112 -18.80 8.50 -11.30
N GLY A 113 -19.89 7.78 -11.57
CA GLY A 113 -20.07 6.36 -11.25
C GLY A 113 -20.81 6.17 -9.93
N LEU A 114 -20.60 5.05 -9.26
CA LEU A 114 -21.15 4.80 -7.93
C LEU A 114 -20.26 5.35 -6.82
N PHE A 115 -18.94 5.40 -7.02
CA PHE A 115 -18.00 5.77 -5.96
C PHE A 115 -17.06 6.92 -6.34
N GLY A 116 -17.17 7.51 -7.53
CA GLY A 116 -16.21 8.52 -8.00
C GLY A 116 -14.82 7.94 -8.26
N VAL A 117 -13.87 8.78 -8.64
CA VAL A 117 -12.46 8.45 -8.74
C VAL A 117 -11.98 7.91 -7.40
N PHE A 118 -11.25 6.79 -7.48
CA PHE A 118 -10.73 6.14 -6.30
C PHE A 118 -9.78 7.07 -5.54
N SER A 119 -9.98 7.16 -4.22
CA SER A 119 -9.04 7.77 -3.30
C SER A 119 -8.99 6.92 -2.02
N ARG A 120 -7.86 6.99 -1.31
CA ARG A 120 -7.73 6.37 0.00
C ARG A 120 -8.78 6.90 0.97
N GLN A 121 -9.07 8.21 0.95
CA GLN A 121 -10.10 8.82 1.80
C GLN A 121 -11.48 8.18 1.60
N LYS A 122 -11.86 7.85 0.35
CA LYS A 122 -13.12 7.14 0.09
C LYS A 122 -13.12 5.73 0.67
N MET A 123 -12.01 4.99 0.53
CA MET A 123 -11.91 3.65 1.12
C MET A 123 -11.96 3.71 2.66
N ASP A 124 -11.25 4.65 3.26
CA ASP A 124 -11.26 4.86 4.71
C ASP A 124 -12.66 5.25 5.20
N PHE A 125 -13.36 6.14 4.48
CA PHE A 125 -14.76 6.48 4.76
C PHE A 125 -15.67 5.25 4.72
N LEU A 126 -15.61 4.47 3.64
CA LEU A 126 -16.43 3.27 3.48
C LEU A 126 -16.12 2.22 4.57
N SER A 127 -14.86 2.12 5.00
CA SER A 127 -14.47 1.26 6.11
C SER A 127 -15.02 1.74 7.45
N GLN A 128 -14.86 3.03 7.74
CA GLN A 128 -15.30 3.64 9.00
C GLN A 128 -16.82 3.61 9.17
N TYR A 129 -17.57 3.95 8.12
CA TYR A 129 -19.00 4.17 8.22
C TYR A 129 -19.84 2.96 7.82
N LEU A 130 -19.33 2.09 6.95
CA LEU A 130 -20.06 0.93 6.43
C LEU A 130 -19.37 -0.41 6.75
N GLY A 131 -18.23 -0.40 7.46
CA GLY A 131 -17.52 -1.60 7.86
C GLY A 131 -16.88 -2.38 6.70
N LEU A 132 -16.73 -1.74 5.53
CA LEU A 132 -16.17 -2.38 4.34
C LEU A 132 -14.65 -2.50 4.43
N LYS A 133 -14.11 -3.59 3.88
CA LYS A 133 -12.68 -3.82 3.76
C LYS A 133 -12.26 -3.66 2.31
N TYR A 134 -10.99 -3.34 2.09
CA TYR A 134 -10.42 -3.30 0.74
C TYR A 134 -10.62 -4.63 -0.01
N GLU A 135 -10.49 -5.75 0.70
CA GLU A 135 -10.68 -7.12 0.19
C GLU A 135 -12.10 -7.40 -0.29
N ASP A 136 -13.12 -6.70 0.23
CA ASP A 136 -14.51 -6.86 -0.25
C ASP A 136 -14.59 -6.55 -1.75
N PHE A 137 -13.78 -5.60 -2.23
CA PHE A 137 -13.73 -5.15 -3.62
C PHE A 137 -12.80 -5.98 -4.53
N ALA A 138 -12.33 -7.15 -4.06
CA ALA A 138 -11.41 -8.00 -4.82
C ALA A 138 -12.06 -8.69 -6.05
N SER A 139 -13.39 -8.88 -6.06
CA SER A 139 -14.09 -9.55 -7.16
C SER A 139 -15.55 -9.14 -7.27
N THR A 140 -16.17 -9.41 -8.43
CA THR A 140 -17.62 -9.20 -8.63
C THR A 140 -18.48 -10.21 -7.89
N VAL A 141 -17.88 -11.28 -7.35
CA VAL A 141 -18.55 -12.27 -6.50
C VAL A 141 -18.74 -11.70 -5.09
N THR A 142 -17.69 -11.10 -4.53
CA THR A 142 -17.73 -10.46 -3.20
C THR A 142 -18.38 -9.07 -3.26
N MET A 143 -18.25 -8.36 -4.38
CA MET A 143 -18.81 -7.03 -4.61
C MET A 143 -19.68 -6.97 -5.87
N PRO A 144 -20.84 -7.65 -5.89
CA PRO A 144 -21.76 -7.61 -7.03
C PRO A 144 -22.39 -6.22 -7.21
N MET A 145 -22.87 -5.93 -8.41
CA MET A 145 -23.44 -4.60 -8.76
C MET A 145 -24.57 -4.17 -7.80
N ALA A 146 -25.45 -5.09 -7.40
CA ALA A 146 -26.52 -4.79 -6.45
C ALA A 146 -25.98 -4.33 -5.08
N ARG A 147 -24.91 -4.95 -4.58
CA ARG A 147 -24.23 -4.54 -3.34
C ARG A 147 -23.61 -3.15 -3.51
N GLN A 148 -22.98 -2.88 -4.65
CA GLN A 148 -22.39 -1.58 -4.94
C GLN A 148 -23.44 -0.45 -4.98
N LEU A 149 -24.62 -0.71 -5.55
CA LEU A 149 -25.74 0.23 -5.57
C LEU A 149 -26.22 0.56 -4.14
N LEU A 150 -26.36 -0.46 -3.29
CA LEU A 150 -26.73 -0.27 -1.88
C LEU A 150 -25.69 0.58 -1.15
N ILE A 151 -24.40 0.21 -1.28
CA ILE A 151 -23.28 0.95 -0.69
C ILE A 151 -23.27 2.40 -1.15
N GLY A 152 -23.47 2.66 -2.45
CA GLY A 152 -23.54 4.01 -2.99
C GLY A 152 -24.69 4.83 -2.40
N SER A 153 -25.86 4.21 -2.20
CA SER A 153 -27.02 4.83 -1.55
C SER A 153 -26.75 5.15 -0.07
N ASP A 154 -26.20 4.20 0.68
CA ASP A 154 -25.90 4.39 2.11
C ASP A 154 -24.81 5.44 2.30
N ALA A 155 -23.74 5.40 1.48
CA ALA A 155 -22.69 6.41 1.48
C ALA A 155 -23.26 7.81 1.16
N THR A 156 -24.17 7.92 0.20
CA THR A 156 -24.86 9.18 -0.13
C THR A 156 -25.59 9.74 1.09
N ALA A 157 -26.41 8.91 1.75
CA ALA A 157 -27.18 9.32 2.92
C ALA A 157 -26.28 9.81 4.06
N ILE A 158 -25.16 9.13 4.30
CA ILE A 158 -24.19 9.50 5.34
C ILE A 158 -23.50 10.82 5.00
N LEU A 159 -23.02 10.98 3.76
CA LEU A 159 -22.35 12.20 3.31
C LEU A 159 -23.27 13.43 3.40
N VAL A 160 -24.52 13.29 2.94
CA VAL A 160 -25.54 14.35 3.04
C VAL A 160 -25.78 14.73 4.50
N ARG A 161 -26.01 13.74 5.37
CA ARG A 161 -26.24 13.98 6.80
C ARG A 161 -25.07 14.70 7.47
N LEU A 162 -23.83 14.31 7.16
CA LEU A 162 -22.63 14.93 7.73
C LEU A 162 -22.45 16.38 7.23
N LYS A 163 -22.71 16.62 5.94
CA LYS A 163 -22.71 17.98 5.39
C LYS A 163 -23.77 18.86 6.06
N ASP A 164 -25.00 18.38 6.21
CA ASP A 164 -26.10 19.13 6.81
C ASP A 164 -25.88 19.38 8.31
N ALA A 165 -25.14 18.51 8.99
CA ALA A 165 -24.68 18.69 10.36
C ALA A 165 -23.48 19.66 10.51
N GLY A 166 -23.00 20.26 9.42
CA GLY A 166 -21.88 21.20 9.43
C GLY A 166 -20.50 20.53 9.52
N THR A 167 -20.42 19.21 9.34
CA THR A 167 -19.16 18.44 9.36
C THR A 167 -18.95 17.70 8.03
N PRO A 168 -18.86 18.42 6.88
CA PRO A 168 -18.72 17.79 5.58
C PRO A 168 -17.43 16.97 5.49
N VAL A 169 -17.51 15.82 4.83
CA VAL A 169 -16.34 14.99 4.53
C VAL A 169 -15.67 15.52 3.26
N LEU A 170 -14.38 15.82 3.36
CA LEU A 170 -13.58 16.38 2.27
C LEU A 170 -12.55 15.37 1.77
N GLU A 171 -12.17 15.50 0.50
CA GLU A 171 -11.02 14.83 -0.09
C GLU A 171 -9.73 15.60 0.22
N ALA A 172 -8.58 15.03 -0.14
CA ALA A 172 -7.26 15.66 0.12
C ALA A 172 -7.11 17.08 -0.44
N ASP A 173 -7.76 17.35 -1.59
CA ASP A 173 -7.76 18.64 -2.28
C ASP A 173 -8.86 19.60 -1.78
N GLY A 174 -9.55 19.26 -0.69
CA GLY A 174 -10.53 20.12 -0.02
C GLY A 174 -11.91 20.17 -0.66
N ARG A 175 -12.16 19.40 -1.74
CA ARG A 175 -13.51 19.28 -2.33
C ARG A 175 -14.41 18.39 -1.47
N LEU A 176 -15.72 18.55 -1.60
CA LEU A 176 -16.68 17.62 -1.00
C LEU A 176 -16.48 16.22 -1.60
N MET A 177 -16.42 15.22 -0.71
CA MET A 177 -16.41 13.82 -1.11
C MET A 177 -17.67 13.51 -1.93
N TRP A 178 -17.49 12.74 -2.99
CA TRP A 178 -18.56 12.40 -3.92
C TRP A 178 -18.68 10.89 -4.05
N MET A 179 -19.87 10.36 -3.76
CA MET A 179 -20.25 8.97 -4.00
C MET A 179 -21.76 8.90 -4.22
N GLY A 180 -22.19 7.89 -4.97
CA GLY A 180 -23.58 7.59 -5.28
C GLY A 180 -24.27 8.75 -5.99
N SER A 181 -25.29 9.30 -5.33
CA SER A 181 -26.19 10.32 -5.88
C SER A 181 -26.29 11.53 -4.97
N VAL A 182 -25.17 11.94 -4.37
CA VAL A 182 -25.11 13.18 -3.56
C VAL A 182 -25.61 14.39 -4.36
N PRO A 183 -26.29 15.36 -3.73
CA PRO A 183 -26.92 16.49 -4.42
C PRO A 183 -25.93 17.57 -4.89
N TRP A 184 -24.62 17.32 -4.84
CA TRP A 184 -23.58 18.21 -5.33
C TRP A 184 -22.76 17.55 -6.44
N THR A 185 -22.12 18.41 -7.24
CA THR A 185 -21.05 17.99 -8.15
C THR A 185 -19.71 18.19 -7.47
N SER A 186 -18.72 17.38 -7.84
CA SER A 186 -17.36 17.47 -7.31
C SER A 186 -16.40 17.37 -8.48
N TYR A 187 -15.42 18.27 -8.52
CA TYR A 187 -14.41 18.37 -9.56
C TYR A 187 -13.03 18.28 -8.92
N ILE A 188 -12.12 17.51 -9.52
CA ILE A 188 -10.75 17.39 -8.98
C ILE A 188 -10.09 18.77 -8.97
N GLY A 189 -9.52 19.14 -7.82
CA GLY A 189 -8.82 20.39 -7.61
C GLY A 189 -9.70 21.61 -7.36
N VAL A 190 -11.03 21.44 -7.20
CA VAL A 190 -11.96 22.54 -6.89
C VAL A 190 -12.45 22.40 -5.45
N PRO A 191 -11.89 23.17 -4.49
CA PRO A 191 -12.26 23.08 -3.09
C PRO A 191 -13.72 23.47 -2.82
N TYR A 192 -14.29 22.89 -1.77
CA TYR A 192 -15.62 23.27 -1.29
C TYR A 192 -15.58 24.64 -0.62
N THR A 193 -16.57 25.49 -0.96
CA THR A 193 -16.81 26.77 -0.26
C THR A 193 -18.15 26.65 0.49
N PRO A 194 -18.17 26.80 1.83
CA PRO A 194 -19.37 26.66 2.66
C PRO A 194 -20.49 27.64 2.34
#